data_AF-A0A0C3CF88-F1
#
_entry.id   AF-A0A0C3CF88-F1
#
_cell.length_a   1.000
_cell.length_b   1.000
_cell.length_c   1.000
_cell.angle_alpha   90.00
_cell.angle_beta   90.00
_cell.angle_gamma   90.00
#
_symmetry.space_group_name_H-M   'P 1'
#
loop_
_entity.id
_entity.type
_entity.pdbx_description
1 polymer ?
#
loop_
_entity_poly.entity_id
_entity_poly.type
_entity_poly.pdbx_seq_one_letter_code
_entity_poly.pdbx_strand_id
1 'polypeptide(L)'
;MRLPQELIDWIIDELGFREGVSDPECRAALKTCSLTSSSFLTRSRKHLFAQVRIEERRNNQDLKGPLDPTGVLDVLVEDNRINPTRQNIPPLASHIRCLSIILCPSDAYPKKLDPNSPSDLHKILKILIPGSPITSFSLGFPTGTHIAIHYHP
;
A
#
# COMPACT_ATOMS: atom_id res chain seq x y z
N MET A 1 6.39 34.06 -10.62
CA MET A 1 7.25 33.62 -9.50
C MET A 1 7.00 32.14 -9.29
N ARG A 2 8.05 31.31 -9.14
CA ARG A 2 7.90 29.88 -8.82
C ARG A 2 8.15 29.69 -7.32
N LEU A 3 7.32 28.89 -6.66
CA LEU A 3 7.55 28.54 -5.26
C LEU A 3 8.76 27.59 -5.17
N PRO A 4 9.69 27.79 -4.23
CA PRO A 4 10.77 26.85 -3.95
C PRO A 4 10.24 25.42 -3.68
N GLN A 5 10.95 24.41 -4.18
CA GLN A 5 10.56 23.01 -4.02
C GLN A 5 10.60 22.59 -2.55
N GLU A 6 11.50 23.15 -1.74
CA GLU A 6 11.56 22.83 -0.31
C GLU A 6 10.28 23.22 0.40
N LEU A 7 9.66 24.36 0.04
CA LEU A 7 8.40 24.79 0.63
C LEU A 7 7.24 23.90 0.21
N ILE A 8 7.22 23.46 -1.05
CA ILE A 8 6.23 22.49 -1.54
C ILE A 8 6.34 21.19 -0.74
N ASP A 9 7.55 20.67 -0.59
CA ASP A 9 7.80 19.43 0.14
C ASP A 9 7.40 19.56 1.61
N TRP A 10 7.65 20.72 2.22
CA TRP A 10 7.28 21.00 3.61
C TRP A 10 5.76 21.05 3.82
N ILE A 11 5.03 21.69 2.90
CA ILE A 11 3.55 21.72 2.94
C ILE A 11 3.00 20.30 2.84
N ILE A 12 3.51 19.50 1.91
CA ILE A 12 3.06 18.11 1.72
C ILE A 12 3.44 17.25 2.93
N ASP A 13 4.61 17.47 3.53
CA ASP A 13 5.03 16.79 4.75
C ASP A 13 4.14 17.13 5.92
N GLU A 14 3.74 18.40 6.10
CA GLU A 14 2.82 18.80 7.17
C GLU A 14 1.44 18.14 7.01
N LEU A 15 0.94 18.06 5.77
CA LEU A 15 -0.31 17.32 5.45
C LEU A 15 -0.19 15.81 5.73
N GLY A 16 0.99 15.23 5.57
CA GLY A 16 1.25 13.81 5.81
C GLY A 16 1.62 13.46 7.26
N PHE A 17 2.18 14.42 8.01
CA PHE A 17 2.71 14.23 9.36
C PHE A 17 1.60 14.05 10.40
N ARG A 18 0.52 14.83 10.27
CA ARG A 18 -0.66 14.76 11.15
C ARG A 18 -1.48 13.52 10.82
N GLU A 19 -1.06 12.35 11.28
CA GLU A 19 -1.91 11.17 11.26
C GLU A 19 -2.61 10.99 9.89
N GLY A 20 -1.90 11.31 8.78
CA GLY A 20 -2.52 11.61 7.47
C GLY A 20 -3.19 10.42 6.79
N VAL A 21 -3.25 9.29 7.51
CA VAL A 21 -3.96 8.07 7.14
C VAL A 21 -5.30 7.95 7.90
N SER A 22 -5.40 8.47 9.13
CA SER A 22 -6.64 8.50 9.93
C SER A 22 -7.50 9.74 9.64
N ASP A 23 -6.92 10.89 9.28
CA ASP A 23 -7.70 12.07 8.89
C ASP A 23 -8.12 12.01 7.40
N PRO A 24 -9.43 11.86 7.10
CA PRO A 24 -9.93 11.81 5.73
C PRO A 24 -9.70 13.11 4.95
N GLU A 25 -9.67 14.27 5.59
CA GLU A 25 -9.47 15.56 4.93
C GLU A 25 -8.03 15.73 4.46
N CYS A 26 -7.06 15.44 5.33
CA CYS A 26 -5.64 15.42 4.96
C CYS A 26 -5.37 14.41 3.83
N ARG A 27 -5.97 13.22 3.90
CA ARG A 27 -5.84 12.21 2.83
C ARG A 27 -6.44 12.69 1.51
N ALA A 28 -7.56 13.41 1.54
CA ALA A 28 -8.16 14.00 0.34
C ALA A 28 -7.27 15.11 -0.24
N ALA A 29 -6.71 15.97 0.61
CA ALA A 29 -5.76 17.00 0.18
C ALA A 29 -4.52 16.40 -0.48
N LEU A 30 -3.91 15.38 0.12
CA LEU A 30 -2.76 14.66 -0.46
C LEU A 30 -3.08 14.02 -1.82
N LYS A 31 -4.29 13.46 -2.00
CA LYS A 31 -4.75 12.97 -3.30
C LYS A 31 -4.81 14.10 -4.33
N THR A 32 -5.40 15.24 -3.98
CA THR A 32 -5.45 16.41 -4.86
C THR A 32 -4.05 16.92 -5.21
N CYS A 33 -3.15 17.01 -4.23
CA CYS A 33 -1.74 17.34 -4.44
C CYS A 33 -1.09 16.41 -5.45
N SER A 34 -1.31 15.09 -5.33
CA SER A 34 -0.73 14.10 -6.24
C SER A 34 -1.15 14.27 -7.70
N LEU A 35 -2.34 14.85 -7.95
CA LEU A 35 -2.87 15.10 -9.29
C LEU A 35 -2.48 16.47 -9.85
N THR A 36 -1.94 17.36 -9.02
CA THR A 36 -1.69 18.76 -9.40
C THR A 36 -0.44 18.91 -10.28
N SER A 37 0.65 18.23 -9.93
CA SER A 37 1.89 18.24 -10.73
C SER A 37 2.83 17.09 -10.35
N SER A 38 3.83 16.80 -11.18
CA SER A 38 4.85 15.78 -10.91
C SER A 38 5.70 16.08 -9.67
N SER A 39 5.95 17.36 -9.37
CA SER A 39 6.66 17.77 -8.15
C SER A 39 5.88 17.38 -6.90
N PHE A 40 4.56 17.54 -6.92
CA PHE A 40 3.70 17.17 -5.79
C PHE A 40 3.47 15.66 -5.73
N LEU A 41 3.40 14.99 -6.90
CA LEU A 41 3.14 13.56 -7.02
C LEU A 41 4.10 12.73 -6.16
N THR A 42 5.41 12.93 -6.33
CA THR A 42 6.43 12.12 -5.65
C THR A 42 6.30 12.22 -4.13
N ARG A 43 6.20 13.45 -3.61
CA ARG A 43 6.09 13.68 -2.16
C ARG A 43 4.74 13.24 -1.60
N SER A 44 3.65 13.44 -2.34
CA SER A 44 2.31 13.03 -1.89
C SER A 44 2.17 11.51 -1.82
N ARG A 45 2.73 10.78 -2.80
CA ARG A 45 2.73 9.30 -2.83
C ARG A 45 3.42 8.71 -1.61
N LYS A 46 4.55 9.30 -1.19
CA LYS A 46 5.27 8.89 0.03
C LYS A 46 4.34 8.79 1.23
N HIS A 47 3.42 9.75 1.40
CA HIS A 47 2.49 9.77 2.53
C HIS A 47 1.23 8.93 2.27
N LEU A 48 0.65 9.01 1.07
CA LEU A 48 -0.56 8.26 0.71
C LEU A 48 -0.41 6.74 0.84
N PHE A 49 0.79 6.24 0.53
CA PHE A 49 1.14 4.82 0.52
C PHE A 49 2.02 4.41 1.71
N ALA A 50 2.29 5.31 2.66
CA ALA A 50 3.03 4.97 3.88
C ALA A 50 2.34 3.86 4.67
N GLN A 51 1.00 3.85 4.66
CA GLN A 51 0.18 2.83 5.29
C GLN A 51 -0.81 2.28 4.27
N VAL A 52 -0.71 0.98 3.99
CA VAL A 52 -1.57 0.27 3.04
C VAL A 52 -2.36 -0.77 3.82
N ARG A 53 -3.69 -0.72 3.67
CA ARG A 53 -4.61 -1.72 4.21
C ARG A 53 -5.38 -2.35 3.05
N ILE A 54 -5.18 -3.65 2.85
CA ILE A 54 -5.86 -4.45 1.84
C ILE A 54 -6.89 -5.28 2.57
N GLU A 55 -8.16 -5.06 2.28
CA GLU A 55 -9.26 -5.84 2.86
C GLU A 55 -9.97 -6.61 1.76
N GLU A 56 -10.09 -7.91 1.95
CA GLU A 56 -10.95 -8.73 1.12
C GLU A 56 -12.41 -8.43 1.48
N ARG A 57 -13.09 -7.64 0.65
CA ARG A 57 -14.51 -7.33 0.83
C ARG A 57 -15.37 -8.41 0.19
N ARG A 58 -16.18 -9.11 0.97
CA ARG A 58 -17.29 -9.94 0.45
C ARG A 58 -18.39 -9.00 -0.06
N ASN A 59 -18.30 -8.55 -1.30
CA ASN A 59 -19.44 -7.92 -1.95
C ASN A 59 -20.42 -9.04 -2.35
N ASN A 60 -21.51 -9.19 -1.59
CA ASN A 60 -22.57 -10.16 -1.89
C ASN A 60 -23.35 -9.85 -3.19
N GLN A 61 -22.97 -8.81 -3.94
CA GLN A 61 -23.74 -8.28 -5.07
C GLN A 61 -22.92 -8.03 -6.35
N ASP A 62 -21.60 -8.24 -6.33
CA ASP A 62 -20.80 -8.09 -7.55
C ASP A 62 -20.46 -9.46 -8.13
N LEU A 63 -20.85 -9.68 -9.39
CA LEU A 63 -20.40 -10.82 -10.22
C LEU A 63 -18.89 -10.76 -10.55
N LYS A 64 -18.18 -9.75 -10.05
CA LYS A 64 -16.72 -9.67 -10.08
C LYS A 64 -16.22 -10.49 -8.90
N GLY A 65 -15.48 -11.54 -9.21
CA GLY A 65 -14.95 -12.49 -8.22
C GLY A 65 -14.20 -11.83 -7.06
N PRO A 66 -13.85 -12.62 -6.02
CA PRO A 66 -13.16 -12.12 -4.84
C PRO A 66 -11.94 -11.28 -5.25
N LEU A 67 -11.75 -10.17 -4.54
CA LEU A 67 -10.68 -9.22 -4.81
C LEU A 67 -9.35 -9.93 -4.54
N ASP A 68 -8.64 -10.32 -5.60
CA ASP A 68 -7.37 -11.04 -5.49
C ASP A 68 -6.31 -10.10 -4.89
N PRO A 69 -5.86 -10.36 -3.64
CA PRO A 69 -4.85 -9.52 -2.99
C PRO A 69 -3.54 -9.50 -3.79
N THR A 70 -3.25 -10.58 -4.53
CA THR A 70 -2.06 -10.71 -5.37
C THR A 70 -2.05 -9.65 -6.45
N GLY A 71 -3.16 -9.48 -7.18
CA GLY A 71 -3.28 -8.45 -8.20
C GLY A 71 -3.15 -7.02 -7.66
N VAL A 72 -3.61 -6.74 -6.44
CA VAL A 72 -3.40 -5.43 -5.78
C VAL A 72 -1.92 -5.21 -5.46
N LEU A 73 -1.24 -6.26 -4.99
CA LEU A 73 0.17 -6.20 -4.64
C LEU A 73 1.06 -6.06 -5.87
N ASP A 74 0.72 -6.72 -6.98
CA ASP A 74 1.41 -6.53 -8.26
C ASP A 74 1.33 -5.06 -8.72
N VAL A 75 0.19 -4.39 -8.55
CA VAL A 75 0.05 -2.95 -8.86
C VAL A 75 0.91 -2.07 -7.94
N LEU A 76 1.13 -2.46 -6.69
CA LEU A 76 1.99 -1.72 -5.77
C LEU A 76 3.47 -1.84 -6.16
N VAL A 77 3.85 -2.92 -6.85
CA VAL A 77 5.24 -3.23 -7.19
C VAL A 77 5.55 -2.72 -8.59
N GLU A 78 4.77 -3.15 -9.56
CA GLU A 78 4.90 -2.86 -10.97
C GLU A 78 3.98 -1.69 -11.34
N ASP A 79 4.22 -0.49 -10.79
CA ASP A 79 3.40 0.70 -11.11
C ASP A 79 3.54 1.11 -12.59
N ASN A 80 2.88 0.33 -13.46
CA ASN A 80 2.94 0.36 -14.92
C ASN A 80 2.33 1.64 -15.50
N ARG A 81 1.75 2.49 -14.65
CA ARG A 81 1.18 3.78 -15.05
C ARG A 81 2.25 4.86 -15.15
N ILE A 82 3.41 4.66 -14.53
CA ILE A 82 4.53 5.58 -14.66
C ILE A 82 5.37 5.16 -15.84
N ASN A 83 5.43 6.01 -16.85
CA ASN A 83 6.27 5.78 -18.01
C ASN A 83 7.75 5.82 -17.57
N PRO A 84 8.49 4.69 -17.58
CA PRO A 84 9.83 4.62 -16.98
C PRO A 84 10.86 5.50 -17.71
N THR A 85 10.50 5.97 -18.91
CA THR A 85 11.35 6.79 -19.78
C THR A 85 11.44 8.26 -19.38
N ARG A 86 10.64 8.76 -18.43
CA ARG A 86 10.60 10.22 -18.15
C ARG A 86 10.86 10.65 -16.72
N GLN A 87 10.65 9.81 -15.71
CA GLN A 87 10.76 10.24 -14.32
C GLN A 87 11.29 9.10 -13.45
N ASN A 88 12.36 9.37 -12.69
CA ASN A 88 12.91 8.48 -11.65
C ASN A 88 11.95 8.39 -10.45
N ILE A 89 10.68 8.04 -10.69
CA ILE A 89 9.70 7.86 -9.62
C ILE A 89 9.84 6.44 -9.10
N PRO A 90 10.10 6.26 -7.80
CA PRO A 90 10.22 4.93 -7.24
C PRO A 90 8.86 4.22 -7.19
N PRO A 91 8.84 2.87 -7.18
CA PRO A 91 7.61 2.08 -7.15
C PRO A 91 6.80 2.36 -5.88
N LEU A 92 5.48 2.16 -5.91
CA LEU A 92 4.62 2.42 -4.75
C LEU A 92 5.06 1.62 -3.52
N ALA A 93 5.50 0.39 -3.72
CA ALA A 93 6.04 -0.50 -2.69
C ALA A 93 7.22 0.09 -1.92
N SER A 94 8.00 0.99 -2.53
CA SER A 94 9.13 1.67 -1.86
C SER A 94 8.69 2.68 -0.79
N HIS A 95 7.42 3.07 -0.79
CA HIS A 95 6.87 4.02 0.16
C HIS A 95 6.14 3.36 1.33
N ILE A 96 5.85 2.05 1.22
CA ILE A 96 5.08 1.31 2.22
C ILE A 96 5.92 1.13 3.49
N ARG A 97 5.42 1.67 4.61
CA ARG A 97 6.01 1.50 5.95
C ARG A 97 5.18 0.57 6.81
N CYS A 98 3.87 0.55 6.60
CA CYS A 98 2.93 -0.31 7.29
C CYS A 98 2.05 -1.00 6.25
N LEU A 99 2.03 -2.32 6.26
CA LEU A 99 1.12 -3.11 5.43
C LEU A 99 0.20 -3.94 6.33
N SER A 100 -1.11 -3.83 6.11
CA SER A 100 -2.12 -4.65 6.75
C SER A 100 -2.93 -5.36 5.69
N ILE A 101 -3.02 -6.69 5.77
CA ILE A 101 -3.83 -7.51 4.88
C ILE A 101 -4.87 -8.21 5.73
N ILE A 102 -6.14 -8.03 5.41
CA ILE A 102 -7.26 -8.68 6.09
C ILE A 102 -7.94 -9.61 5.10
N LEU A 103 -7.79 -10.91 5.35
CA LEU A 103 -8.35 -11.97 4.50
C LEU A 103 -9.64 -12.47 5.12
N CYS A 104 -10.72 -12.52 4.34
CA CYS A 104 -11.94 -13.17 4.79
C CYS A 104 -11.73 -14.69 4.72
N PRO A 105 -12.03 -15.47 5.77
CA PRO A 105 -11.97 -16.92 5.68
C PRO A 105 -13.03 -17.36 4.69
N SER A 106 -12.69 -17.61 3.42
CA SER A 106 -13.65 -18.09 2.44
C SER A 106 -14.16 -19.46 2.88
N ASP A 107 -15.49 -19.63 2.91
CA ASP A 107 -16.14 -20.92 3.16
C ASP A 107 -15.75 -21.97 2.08
N ALA A 108 -15.13 -21.49 0.99
CA ALA A 108 -14.55 -22.26 -0.11
C ALA A 108 -13.01 -22.38 -0.06
N TYR A 109 -12.38 -22.40 1.13
CA TYR A 109 -11.06 -23.02 1.30
C TYR A 109 -11.16 -24.50 1.75
N PRO A 110 -11.74 -25.44 0.97
CA PRO A 110 -11.47 -26.84 1.23
C PRO A 110 -10.09 -27.15 0.64
N LYS A 111 -9.20 -27.62 1.51
CA LYS A 111 -7.92 -28.29 1.24
C LYS A 111 -6.69 -27.38 1.19
N LYS A 112 -5.95 -27.47 2.30
CA LYS A 112 -4.48 -27.40 2.39
C LYS A 112 -3.87 -26.23 1.60
N LEU A 113 -3.59 -25.14 2.31
CA LEU A 113 -2.31 -24.47 2.14
C LEU A 113 -1.24 -25.58 2.13
N ASP A 114 -0.81 -26.00 0.95
CA ASP A 114 0.31 -26.92 0.81
C ASP A 114 1.52 -26.17 1.38
N PRO A 115 2.09 -26.60 2.52
CA PRO A 115 3.24 -25.92 3.12
C PRO A 115 4.47 -25.91 2.19
N ASN A 116 4.46 -26.72 1.12
CA ASN A 116 5.51 -26.77 0.12
C ASN A 116 5.22 -25.95 -1.14
N SER A 117 3.98 -25.48 -1.34
CA SER A 117 3.72 -24.42 -2.29
C SER A 117 4.13 -23.12 -1.60
N PRO A 118 5.14 -22.38 -2.09
CA PRO A 118 5.46 -21.08 -1.50
C PRO A 118 4.21 -20.25 -1.63
N SER A 119 3.49 -20.11 -0.51
CA SER A 119 2.22 -19.41 -0.44
C SER A 119 2.36 -18.10 -1.21
N ASP A 120 1.31 -17.65 -1.90
CA ASP A 120 1.38 -16.35 -2.57
C ASP A 120 1.79 -15.26 -1.58
N LEU A 121 1.50 -15.44 -0.29
CA LEU A 121 2.02 -14.67 0.82
C LEU A 121 3.56 -14.65 0.94
N HIS A 122 4.25 -15.77 0.72
CA HIS A 122 5.71 -15.81 0.68
C HIS A 122 6.26 -15.05 -0.54
N LYS A 123 5.62 -15.13 -1.72
CA LYS A 123 6.01 -14.30 -2.88
C LYS A 123 5.80 -12.81 -2.59
N ILE A 124 4.66 -12.47 -1.99
CA ILE A 124 4.30 -11.11 -1.54
C ILE A 124 5.36 -10.57 -0.57
N LEU A 125 5.69 -11.33 0.47
CA LEU A 125 6.73 -10.96 1.43
C LEU A 125 8.10 -10.84 0.74
N LYS A 126 8.42 -11.74 -0.19
CA LYS A 126 9.70 -11.71 -0.93
C LYS A 126 9.81 -10.51 -1.88
N ILE A 127 8.70 -9.93 -2.32
CA ILE A 127 8.70 -8.69 -3.12
C ILE A 127 8.82 -7.46 -2.21
N LEU A 128 8.20 -7.52 -1.03
CA LEU A 128 8.18 -6.40 -0.09
C LEU A 128 9.45 -6.30 0.76
N ILE A 129 10.16 -7.40 1.04
CA ILE A 129 11.28 -7.41 1.98
C ILE A 129 12.61 -6.88 1.41
N PRO A 130 13.03 -7.16 0.16
CA PRO A 130 14.33 -6.70 -0.34
C PRO A 130 14.22 -5.24 -0.82
N GLY A 131 14.33 -4.30 0.13
CA GLY A 131 14.50 -2.86 -0.16
C GLY A 131 13.33 -1.96 0.24
N SER A 132 12.26 -2.48 0.83
CA SER A 132 11.15 -1.64 1.31
C SER A 132 11.40 -1.15 2.75
N PRO A 133 11.07 0.12 3.08
CA PRO A 133 11.16 0.67 4.44
C PRO A 133 10.04 0.15 5.37
N ILE A 134 9.62 -1.11 5.23
CA ILE A 134 8.54 -1.68 6.03
C ILE A 134 8.98 -1.81 7.47
N THR A 135 8.28 -1.07 8.33
CA THR A 135 8.44 -1.09 9.79
C THR A 135 7.42 -2.02 10.45
N SER A 136 6.27 -2.24 9.81
CA SER A 136 5.24 -3.14 10.33
C SER A 136 4.47 -3.87 9.23
N PHE A 137 4.17 -5.13 9.49
CA PHE A 137 3.33 -5.98 8.67
C PHE A 137 2.29 -6.66 9.56
N SER A 138 1.02 -6.64 9.15
CA SER A 138 -0.06 -7.37 9.82
C SER A 138 -0.86 -8.18 8.83
N LEU A 139 -1.19 -9.41 9.23
CA LEU A 139 -2.10 -10.31 8.54
C LEU A 139 -3.22 -10.67 9.51
N GLY A 140 -4.42 -10.20 9.22
CA GLY A 140 -5.60 -10.40 10.04
C GLY A 140 -6.64 -11.29 9.37
N PHE A 141 -7.39 -12.00 10.19
CA PHE A 141 -8.61 -12.70 9.81
C PHE A 141 -9.78 -12.16 10.65
N PRO A 142 -10.96 -11.89 10.06
CA PRO A 142 -12.15 -11.41 10.77
C PRO A 142 -12.53 -12.27 11.99
N THR A 143 -12.17 -13.55 11.99
CA THR A 143 -12.45 -14.50 13.08
C THR A 143 -11.50 -14.38 14.27
N GLY A 144 -10.61 -13.38 14.29
CA GLY A 144 -9.82 -12.99 15.46
C GLY A 144 -8.35 -13.44 15.42
N THR A 145 -7.94 -14.24 14.44
CA THR A 145 -6.52 -14.56 14.27
C THR A 145 -5.80 -13.34 13.69
N HIS A 146 -4.82 -12.82 14.42
CA HIS A 146 -4.02 -11.67 14.00
C HIS A 146 -2.54 -11.99 14.14
N ILE A 147 -1.80 -11.93 13.03
CA ILE A 147 -0.36 -12.09 12.98
C ILE A 147 0.23 -10.72 12.70
N ALA A 148 1.00 -10.16 13.64
CA ALA A 148 1.72 -8.92 13.45
C ALA A 148 3.22 -9.16 13.57
N ILE A 149 3.98 -8.58 12.64
CA ILE A 149 5.43 -8.58 12.62
C ILE A 149 5.87 -7.12 12.64
N HIS A 150 6.62 -6.75 13.68
CA HIS A 150 7.25 -5.45 13.79
C HIS A 150 8.74 -5.61 13.53
N TYR A 151 9.26 -4.81 12.60
CA TYR A 151 10.68 -4.78 12.29
C TYR A 151 11.31 -3.64 13.08
N HIS A 152 12.25 -3.96 13.97
CA HIS A 152 13.11 -2.95 14.57
C HIS A 152 14.25 -2.65 13.59
N PRO A 153 14.40 -1.38 13.16
CA PRO A 153 15.47 -0.97 12.25
C PRO A 153 16.86 -1.08 12.89
#